data_AF-A0AAD9SNG3-F1
#
_entry.id   AF-A0AAD9SNG3-F1
#
_cell.length_a   1.000
_cell.length_b   1.000
_cell.length_c   1.000
_cell.angle_alpha   90.00
_cell.angle_beta   90.00
_cell.angle_gamma   90.00
#
_symmetry.space_group_name_H-M   'P 1'
#
loop_
_entity.id
_entity.type
_entity.pdbx_description
1 polymer ?
#
loop_
_entity_poly.entity_id
_entity_poly.type
_entity_poly.pdbx_seq_one_letter_code
_entity_poly.pdbx_strand_id
1 'polypeptide(L)'
;MSTARKPTIAIAGLAIETSTFHPGRTKAEDFHPRRGTAEITAYHAAVIGPGTPLTQAANWKGALVGHALPGGQVSLTAYQQLESDLVARLQAIVDEHHASTGGQPLDGLWLDIHGAMCVSGPVHDAEATLLRRIRAVVGPDCVVSASMDLHGNVSRELAHLCDLVTCYRTAPHVDVAGTRARACENLLEVLRRRGAGDKAFRPLKAWVPLPILLPGEQTSTRDEPARSIYAAVPGVEAVDGVLDAAVWVGYAWADELRNRAAVVVTGWDRGAVASGAEKLARLFWDRKEEFHFVAPTGSLAECLDTGLARIKDETKRPFFISDSGDNPTAGGSGFVTWGLARVLERDEFKQPDGPQVIYASVPIAGWATECVRAGVGATITVTPGAGNEGDLDAPLTMTGRIHSIKQGDKDAKTEVVLQIGSVFAILTEQRKPYHKEKDFTDLDLEPRKADIVLVKIGYLEPELYDMAKDWMLGLTPGGVDQDLIRLGHKEIRRPMWPFDKAFEKEPDLSARIIAMSNEPLEGPDE
;
A
#
# COMPACT_ATOMS: atom_id res chain seq x y z
N MET A 1 -45.32 3.19 11.76
CA MET A 1 -44.05 2.45 11.57
C MET A 1 -42.98 3.23 12.30
N SER A 2 -42.41 2.69 13.38
CA SER A 2 -41.32 3.36 14.10
C SER A 2 -40.16 3.55 13.14
N THR A 3 -39.80 4.79 12.82
CA THR A 3 -38.61 5.08 12.02
C THR A 3 -37.42 4.67 12.88
N ALA A 4 -36.79 3.54 12.55
CA ALA A 4 -35.61 3.07 13.26
C ALA A 4 -34.57 4.21 13.34
N ARG A 5 -34.03 4.44 14.55
CA ARG A 5 -33.02 5.48 14.77
C ARG A 5 -31.83 5.22 13.84
N LYS A 6 -31.39 6.26 13.12
CA LYS A 6 -30.15 6.17 12.33
C LYS A 6 -28.95 6.01 13.30
N PRO A 7 -28.09 5.00 13.11
CA PRO A 7 -26.88 4.85 13.90
C PRO A 7 -25.94 6.03 13.67
N THR A 8 -25.21 6.44 14.70
CA THR A 8 -24.14 7.44 14.61
C THR A 8 -22.81 6.71 14.50
N ILE A 9 -22.12 6.93 13.38
CA ILE A 9 -20.88 6.23 13.03
C ILE A 9 -19.74 7.24 12.88
N ALA A 10 -18.69 7.07 13.66
CA ALA A 10 -17.47 7.86 13.51
C ALA A 10 -16.57 7.34 12.39
N ILE A 11 -15.78 8.21 11.77
CA ILE A 11 -14.77 7.85 10.76
C ILE A 11 -13.42 8.37 11.21
N ALA A 12 -12.43 7.48 11.30
CA ALA A 12 -11.06 7.82 11.67
C ALA A 12 -10.07 6.84 11.05
N GLY A 13 -8.81 7.26 10.85
CA GLY A 13 -7.74 6.34 10.50
C GLY A 13 -6.54 7.00 9.84
N LEU A 14 -5.44 6.25 9.76
CA LEU A 14 -4.20 6.63 9.10
C LEU A 14 -3.81 5.51 8.15
N ALA A 15 -3.65 5.83 6.87
CA ALA A 15 -3.32 4.88 5.82
C ALA A 15 -1.96 5.22 5.22
N ILE A 16 -1.03 4.27 5.32
CA ILE A 16 0.26 4.31 4.65
C ILE A 16 0.81 2.89 4.58
N GLU A 17 1.57 2.63 3.53
CA GLU A 17 2.46 1.48 3.42
C GLU A 17 3.90 1.95 3.69
N THR A 18 4.59 1.33 4.65
CA THR A 18 5.93 1.80 5.04
C THR A 18 6.96 0.70 4.99
N SER A 19 7.99 0.87 4.17
CA SER A 19 9.17 0.03 4.22
C SER A 19 10.02 0.31 5.46
N THR A 20 10.42 -0.74 6.17
CA THR A 20 11.42 -0.67 7.26
C THR A 20 12.86 -0.62 6.74
N PHE A 21 13.06 -0.95 5.46
CA PHE A 21 14.36 -0.92 4.78
C PHE A 21 14.62 0.41 4.07
N HIS A 22 13.61 1.27 3.98
CA HIS A 22 13.76 2.62 3.47
C HIS A 22 14.41 3.55 4.53
N PRO A 23 15.49 4.27 4.19
CA PRO A 23 16.25 5.04 5.17
C PRO A 23 15.54 6.32 5.64
N GLY A 24 14.74 6.95 4.79
CA GLY A 24 13.98 8.15 5.14
C GLY A 24 12.81 7.88 6.10
N ARG A 25 12.16 8.96 6.54
CA ARG A 25 11.03 8.92 7.47
C ARG A 25 9.85 9.72 6.91
N THR A 26 8.65 9.18 7.10
CA THR A 26 7.41 9.88 6.76
C THR A 26 7.00 10.83 7.89
N LYS A 27 6.59 12.04 7.53
CA LYS A 27 6.17 13.11 8.43
C LYS A 27 4.65 13.23 8.47
N ALA A 28 4.14 14.02 9.42
CA ALA A 28 2.69 14.16 9.60
C ALA A 28 2.00 14.86 8.43
N GLU A 29 2.70 15.77 7.76
CA GLU A 29 2.21 16.51 6.58
C GLU A 29 2.01 15.63 5.35
N ASP A 30 2.82 14.57 5.21
CA ASP A 30 2.77 13.62 4.08
C ASP A 30 1.45 12.83 4.05
N PHE A 31 0.74 12.74 5.18
CA PHE A 31 -0.58 12.10 5.26
C PHE A 31 -1.72 12.94 4.67
N HIS A 32 -1.47 14.21 4.33
CA HIS A 32 -2.51 15.14 3.89
C HIS A 32 -3.77 15.06 4.79
N PRO A 33 -3.64 15.20 6.12
CA PRO A 33 -4.69 14.87 7.08
C PRO A 33 -5.94 15.73 6.87
N ARG A 34 -7.06 15.06 6.61
CA ARG A 34 -8.40 15.66 6.46
C ARG A 34 -9.11 15.61 7.78
N ARG A 35 -9.81 16.69 8.12
CA ARG A 35 -10.36 16.88 9.47
C ARG A 35 -11.84 17.25 9.41
N GLY A 36 -12.62 16.62 10.28
CA GLY A 36 -14.04 16.91 10.38
C GLY A 36 -14.89 16.24 9.29
N THR A 37 -16.19 16.22 9.55
CA THR A 37 -17.17 15.46 8.74
C THR A 37 -17.20 15.90 7.27
N ALA A 38 -17.14 17.19 6.97
CA ALA A 38 -17.28 17.69 5.61
C ALA A 38 -16.13 17.25 4.70
N GLU A 39 -14.88 17.40 5.12
CA GLU A 39 -13.71 16.99 4.32
C GLU A 39 -13.64 15.48 4.14
N ILE A 40 -13.97 14.71 5.20
CA ILE A 40 -13.88 13.25 5.20
C ILE A 40 -14.98 12.63 4.32
N THR A 41 -16.21 13.14 4.39
CA THR A 41 -17.29 12.67 3.51
C THR A 41 -17.06 13.04 2.05
N ALA A 42 -16.45 14.20 1.78
CA ALA A 42 -16.04 14.58 0.41
C ALA A 42 -14.94 13.65 -0.12
N TYR A 43 -13.96 13.28 0.70
CA TYR A 43 -12.92 12.32 0.34
C TYR A 43 -13.49 10.93 0.04
N HIS A 44 -14.50 10.49 0.78
CA HIS A 44 -15.19 9.22 0.58
C HIS A 44 -16.49 9.34 -0.22
N ALA A 45 -16.61 10.34 -1.12
CA ALA A 45 -17.87 10.62 -1.81
C ALA A 45 -18.40 9.44 -2.65
N ALA A 46 -17.52 8.58 -3.17
CA ALA A 46 -17.92 7.37 -3.89
C ALA A 46 -18.66 6.34 -3.01
N VAL A 47 -18.50 6.41 -1.69
CA VAL A 47 -19.09 5.46 -0.72
C VAL A 47 -20.18 6.15 0.10
N ILE A 48 -19.85 7.27 0.73
CA ILE A 48 -20.71 8.03 1.66
C ILE A 48 -20.93 9.50 1.21
N GLY A 49 -20.90 9.74 -0.11
CA GLY A 49 -21.21 11.04 -0.68
C GLY A 49 -22.71 11.31 -0.83
N PRO A 50 -23.10 12.54 -1.18
CA PRO A 50 -24.50 12.89 -1.44
C PRO A 50 -25.16 11.94 -2.44
N GLY A 51 -26.32 11.40 -2.09
CA GLY A 51 -27.11 10.53 -2.97
C GLY A 51 -26.78 9.02 -2.89
N THR A 52 -25.75 8.60 -2.16
CA THR A 52 -25.49 7.16 -1.95
C THR A 52 -26.44 6.58 -0.88
N PRO A 53 -26.78 5.27 -0.95
CA PRO A 53 -27.59 4.61 0.08
C PRO A 53 -26.94 4.68 1.48
N LEU A 54 -25.62 4.56 1.55
CA LEU A 54 -24.86 4.58 2.81
C LEU A 54 -24.91 5.93 3.51
N THR A 55 -24.89 7.04 2.77
CA THR A 55 -25.03 8.39 3.34
C THR A 55 -26.34 8.56 4.08
N GLN A 56 -27.42 7.94 3.59
CA GLN A 56 -28.74 8.05 4.21
C GLN A 56 -28.93 7.07 5.37
N ALA A 57 -28.13 6.00 5.43
CA ALA A 57 -28.28 4.92 6.39
C ALA A 57 -27.73 5.22 7.80
N ALA A 58 -26.84 6.20 7.94
CA ALA A 58 -26.22 6.57 9.21
C ALA A 58 -25.96 8.07 9.34
N ASN A 59 -25.73 8.53 10.58
CA ASN A 59 -25.18 9.84 10.88
C ASN A 59 -23.65 9.73 10.94
N TRP A 60 -22.99 10.02 9.84
CA TRP A 60 -21.53 9.96 9.72
C TRP A 60 -20.86 11.16 10.41
N LYS A 61 -19.83 10.89 11.22
CA LYS A 61 -19.05 11.90 11.96
C LYS A 61 -17.55 11.71 11.71
N GLY A 62 -16.93 12.62 10.98
CA GLY A 62 -15.51 12.52 10.65
C GLY A 62 -14.61 13.11 11.74
N ALA A 63 -13.68 12.32 12.29
CA ALA A 63 -12.64 12.79 13.19
C ALA A 63 -11.42 13.28 12.39
N LEU A 64 -10.56 12.35 11.99
CA LEU A 64 -9.38 12.58 11.16
C LEU A 64 -9.13 11.35 10.29
N VAL A 65 -8.92 11.55 8.99
CA VAL A 65 -8.34 10.53 8.10
C VAL A 65 -7.11 11.10 7.42
N GLY A 66 -6.02 10.33 7.43
CA GLY A 66 -4.78 10.66 6.72
C GLY A 66 -4.43 9.54 5.75
N HIS A 67 -3.97 9.90 4.56
CA HIS A 67 -3.46 8.96 3.57
C HIS A 67 -2.18 9.52 2.95
N ALA A 68 -1.06 8.84 3.20
CA ALA A 68 0.24 9.19 2.64
C ALA A 68 0.62 8.27 1.48
N LEU A 69 1.45 8.78 0.56
CA LEU A 69 2.16 7.94 -0.41
C LEU A 69 3.04 6.95 0.35
N PRO A 70 3.19 5.69 -0.11
CA PRO A 70 4.11 4.74 0.48
C PRO A 70 5.54 5.31 0.61
N GLY A 71 6.23 4.94 1.68
CA GLY A 71 7.58 5.44 1.95
C GLY A 71 8.27 4.74 3.09
N GLY A 72 9.18 5.44 3.77
CA GLY A 72 9.80 4.93 4.98
C GLY A 72 8.89 4.97 6.19
N GLN A 73 9.34 4.34 7.27
CA GLN A 73 8.68 4.36 8.57
C GLN A 73 8.19 5.77 8.94
N VAL A 74 7.01 5.85 9.52
CA VAL A 74 6.50 7.11 10.08
C VAL A 74 7.39 7.51 11.26
N SER A 75 7.84 8.76 11.31
CA SER A 75 8.60 9.23 12.48
C SER A 75 7.75 9.17 13.74
N LEU A 76 8.35 8.82 14.88
CA LEU A 76 7.61 8.72 16.16
C LEU A 76 6.84 10.01 16.48
N THR A 77 7.46 11.16 16.27
CA THR A 77 6.84 12.48 16.48
C THR A 77 5.64 12.70 15.56
N ALA A 78 5.75 12.34 14.27
CA ALA A 78 4.64 12.48 13.34
C ALA A 78 3.47 11.56 13.72
N TYR A 79 3.76 10.30 14.07
CA TYR A 79 2.75 9.36 14.54
C TYR A 79 2.04 9.89 15.79
N GLN A 80 2.77 10.33 16.81
CA GLN A 80 2.21 10.89 18.05
C GLN A 80 1.39 12.16 17.83
N GLN A 81 1.81 13.03 16.90
CA GLN A 81 1.07 14.21 16.52
C GLN A 81 -0.28 13.84 15.89
N LEU A 82 -0.28 12.94 14.91
CA LEU A 82 -1.50 12.52 14.22
C LEU A 82 -2.43 11.70 15.13
N GLU A 83 -1.87 10.80 15.95
CA GLU A 83 -2.62 10.04 16.96
C GLU A 83 -3.33 11.00 17.93
N SER A 84 -2.60 11.98 18.47
CA SER A 84 -3.18 12.93 19.45
C SER A 84 -4.28 13.80 18.83
N ASP A 85 -4.10 14.28 17.61
CA ASP A 85 -5.11 15.08 16.88
C ASP A 85 -6.36 14.23 16.58
N LEU A 86 -6.16 12.99 16.09
CA LEU A 86 -7.25 12.05 15.82
C LEU A 86 -8.04 11.73 17.10
N VAL A 87 -7.36 11.37 18.19
CA VAL A 87 -7.98 11.03 19.48
C VAL A 87 -8.74 12.22 20.06
N ALA A 88 -8.17 13.43 20.03
CA ALA A 88 -8.85 14.62 20.55
C ALA A 88 -10.13 14.94 19.77
N ARG A 89 -10.11 14.82 18.43
CA ARG A 89 -11.30 15.02 17.59
C ARG A 89 -12.36 13.96 17.81
N LEU A 90 -11.94 12.72 17.97
CA LEU A 90 -12.85 11.62 18.26
C LEU A 90 -13.50 11.81 19.63
N GLN A 91 -12.75 12.27 20.63
CA GLN A 91 -13.29 12.60 21.95
C GLN A 91 -14.36 13.68 21.86
N ALA A 92 -14.13 14.76 21.10
CA ALA A 92 -15.14 15.80 20.89
C ALA A 92 -16.43 15.25 20.24
N ILE A 93 -16.32 14.34 19.27
CA ILE A 93 -17.48 13.67 18.65
C ILE A 93 -18.24 12.84 19.68
N VAL A 94 -17.53 12.09 20.53
CA VAL A 94 -18.14 11.28 21.60
C VAL A 94 -18.83 12.18 22.63
N ASP A 95 -18.19 13.27 23.06
CA ASP A 95 -18.74 14.20 24.05
C ASP A 95 -20.02 14.88 23.52
N GLU A 96 -20.00 15.37 22.27
CA GLU A 96 -21.18 15.92 21.60
C GLU A 96 -22.30 14.88 21.49
N HIS A 97 -21.96 13.64 21.13
CA HIS A 97 -22.93 12.56 21.02
C HIS A 97 -23.55 12.23 22.38
N HIS A 98 -22.73 12.09 23.41
CA HIS A 98 -23.15 11.87 24.80
C HIS A 98 -24.09 12.99 25.27
N ALA A 99 -23.73 14.25 25.05
CA ALA A 99 -24.57 15.39 25.41
C ALA A 99 -25.93 15.35 24.69
N SER A 100 -25.96 14.97 23.41
CA SER A 100 -27.19 14.94 22.61
C SER A 100 -28.10 13.74 22.87
N THR A 101 -27.58 12.67 23.49
CA THR A 101 -28.29 11.38 23.65
C THR A 101 -28.48 10.95 25.11
N GLY A 102 -28.04 11.76 26.08
CA GLY A 102 -28.08 11.38 27.49
C GLY A 102 -27.04 10.32 27.85
N GLY A 103 -25.86 10.38 27.24
CA GLY A 103 -24.72 9.51 27.54
C GLY A 103 -24.70 8.18 26.80
N GLN A 104 -25.39 8.04 25.67
CA GLN A 104 -25.29 6.83 24.85
C GLN A 104 -23.96 6.80 24.09
N PRO A 105 -23.27 5.65 24.02
CA PRO A 105 -22.04 5.53 23.23
C PRO A 105 -22.33 5.66 21.74
N LEU A 106 -21.28 5.93 20.95
CA LEU A 106 -21.37 5.81 19.49
C LEU A 106 -21.78 4.39 19.10
N ASP A 107 -22.56 4.28 18.03
CA ASP A 107 -23.02 2.98 17.54
C ASP A 107 -21.89 2.21 16.88
N GLY A 108 -21.11 2.91 16.04
CA GLY A 108 -20.00 2.30 15.35
C GLY A 108 -18.88 3.27 14.97
N LEU A 109 -17.79 2.69 14.49
CA LEU A 109 -16.65 3.40 13.93
C LEU A 109 -16.18 2.68 12.68
N TRP A 110 -16.04 3.43 11.59
CA TRP A 110 -15.34 2.98 10.40
C TRP A 110 -13.87 3.41 10.51
N LEU A 111 -12.98 2.42 10.57
CA LEU A 111 -11.54 2.58 10.61
C LEU A 111 -10.96 2.47 9.18
N ASP A 112 -10.62 3.60 8.56
CA ASP A 112 -9.98 3.64 7.23
C ASP A 112 -8.45 3.62 7.39
N ILE A 113 -7.86 2.44 7.26
CA ILE A 113 -6.43 2.19 7.47
C ILE A 113 -5.86 1.40 6.30
N HIS A 114 -4.53 1.39 6.14
CA HIS A 114 -3.89 0.53 5.15
C HIS A 114 -3.64 -0.88 5.69
N GLY A 115 -3.02 -0.98 6.88
CA GLY A 115 -2.59 -2.23 7.49
C GLY A 115 -1.08 -2.51 7.43
N ALA A 116 -0.30 -1.62 6.80
CA ALA A 116 1.14 -1.78 6.62
C ALA A 116 1.95 -0.60 7.17
N MET A 117 1.43 0.11 8.18
CA MET A 117 2.11 1.23 8.83
C MET A 117 3.07 0.73 9.92
N CYS A 118 4.33 1.10 9.78
CA CYS A 118 5.40 0.92 10.75
C CYS A 118 5.86 2.30 11.21
N VAL A 119 6.12 2.42 12.51
CA VAL A 119 6.55 3.65 13.15
C VAL A 119 7.96 3.45 13.67
N SER A 120 8.84 4.42 13.43
CA SER A 120 10.20 4.35 13.95
C SER A 120 10.21 4.34 15.47
N GLY A 121 11.02 3.48 16.09
CA GLY A 121 11.15 3.41 17.55
C GLY A 121 10.28 2.29 18.14
N PRO A 122 9.70 2.47 19.35
CA PRO A 122 9.14 1.37 20.13
C PRO A 122 7.67 1.03 19.79
N VAL A 123 7.09 1.67 18.78
CA VAL A 123 5.69 1.44 18.40
C VAL A 123 5.64 0.29 17.41
N HIS A 124 5.30 -0.89 17.90
CA HIS A 124 5.02 -2.07 17.09
C HIS A 124 3.52 -2.18 16.82
N ASP A 125 3.16 -2.75 15.68
CA ASP A 125 1.76 -2.90 15.27
C ASP A 125 0.97 -1.59 15.40
N ALA A 126 1.36 -0.63 14.56
CA ALA A 126 0.88 0.75 14.68
C ALA A 126 -0.66 0.84 14.54
N GLU A 127 -1.26 -0.03 13.73
CA GLU A 127 -2.71 -0.13 13.58
C GLU A 127 -3.40 -0.58 14.88
N ALA A 128 -2.94 -1.66 15.51
CA ALA A 128 -3.50 -2.08 16.80
C ALA A 128 -3.25 -1.04 17.89
N THR A 129 -2.08 -0.39 17.88
CA THR A 129 -1.73 0.65 18.85
C THR A 129 -2.64 1.87 18.75
N LEU A 130 -2.88 2.37 17.53
CA LEU A 130 -3.82 3.46 17.29
C LEU A 130 -5.24 3.03 17.68
N LEU A 131 -5.67 1.82 17.30
CA LEU A 131 -7.02 1.34 17.58
C LEU A 131 -7.27 1.16 19.08
N ARG A 132 -6.26 0.78 19.87
CA ARG A 132 -6.36 0.73 21.35
C ARG A 132 -6.65 2.11 21.94
N ARG A 133 -5.99 3.16 21.42
CA ARG A 133 -6.25 4.55 21.83
C ARG A 133 -7.63 5.02 21.39
N ILE A 134 -8.08 4.62 20.21
CA ILE A 134 -9.45 4.88 19.72
C ILE A 134 -10.48 4.17 20.62
N ARG A 135 -10.28 2.89 20.96
CA ARG A 135 -11.16 2.11 21.84
C ARG A 135 -11.29 2.71 23.24
N ALA A 136 -10.22 3.32 23.77
CA ALA A 136 -10.28 4.06 25.03
C ALA A 136 -11.23 5.27 25.00
N VAL A 137 -11.48 5.85 23.81
CA VAL A 137 -12.39 6.99 23.60
C VAL A 137 -13.81 6.52 23.29
N VAL A 138 -13.98 5.60 22.34
CA VAL A 138 -15.32 5.17 21.87
C VAL A 138 -15.96 4.10 22.76
N GLY A 139 -15.18 3.51 23.65
CA GLY A 139 -15.62 2.46 24.57
C GLY A 139 -15.75 1.07 23.93
N PRO A 140 -16.02 0.06 24.77
CA PRO A 140 -16.11 -1.34 24.33
C PRO A 140 -17.41 -1.63 23.55
N ASP A 141 -18.44 -0.80 23.67
CA ASP A 141 -19.76 -1.04 23.07
C ASP A 141 -19.89 -0.59 21.61
N CYS A 142 -19.02 0.33 21.16
CA CYS A 142 -18.95 0.78 19.78
C CYS A 142 -18.55 -0.40 18.86
N VAL A 143 -19.19 -0.57 17.71
CA VAL A 143 -18.81 -1.62 16.73
C VAL A 143 -17.77 -1.06 15.77
N VAL A 144 -16.60 -1.66 15.69
CA VAL A 144 -15.50 -1.18 14.82
C VAL A 144 -15.41 -2.03 13.56
N SER A 145 -15.50 -1.39 12.40
CA SER A 145 -15.27 -2.00 11.11
C SER A 145 -14.06 -1.39 10.41
N ALA A 146 -13.09 -2.21 10.02
CA ALA A 146 -11.91 -1.79 9.29
C ALA A 146 -11.99 -2.16 7.80
N SER A 147 -11.62 -1.24 6.93
CA SER A 147 -11.33 -1.51 5.52
C SER A 147 -9.83 -1.33 5.27
N MET A 148 -9.19 -2.33 4.71
CA MET A 148 -7.73 -2.40 4.55
C MET A 148 -7.30 -2.69 3.11
N ASP A 149 -6.02 -2.47 2.84
CA ASP A 149 -5.35 -3.06 1.70
C ASP A 149 -5.12 -4.57 1.93
N LEU A 150 -5.08 -5.37 0.86
CA LEU A 150 -4.73 -6.80 0.95
C LEU A 150 -3.25 -7.03 1.31
N HIS A 151 -2.39 -6.03 1.07
CA HIS A 151 -1.01 -6.00 1.54
C HIS A 151 -0.92 -5.66 3.03
N GLY A 152 -2.03 -5.30 3.69
CA GLY A 152 -2.03 -5.09 5.14
C GLY A 152 -1.66 -6.36 5.94
N ASN A 153 -1.23 -6.17 7.18
CA ASN A 153 -0.93 -7.25 8.11
C ASN A 153 -2.01 -7.32 9.19
N VAL A 154 -2.64 -8.48 9.34
CA VAL A 154 -3.68 -8.70 10.34
C VAL A 154 -3.06 -9.43 11.53
N SER A 155 -2.56 -8.66 12.49
CA SER A 155 -2.15 -9.20 13.78
C SER A 155 -3.38 -9.71 14.54
N ARG A 156 -3.13 -10.60 15.51
CA ARG A 156 -4.18 -11.08 16.40
C ARG A 156 -4.81 -9.96 17.22
N GLU A 157 -4.02 -8.99 17.67
CA GLU A 157 -4.53 -7.86 18.44
C GLU A 157 -5.41 -6.96 17.58
N LEU A 158 -5.00 -6.65 16.34
CA LEU A 158 -5.82 -5.88 15.41
C LEU A 158 -7.14 -6.62 15.09
N ALA A 159 -7.06 -7.93 14.81
CA ALA A 159 -8.24 -8.76 14.58
C ALA A 159 -9.19 -8.72 15.78
N HIS A 160 -8.67 -8.73 17.01
CA HIS A 160 -9.48 -8.66 18.23
C HIS A 160 -10.14 -7.30 18.45
N LEU A 161 -9.39 -6.21 18.27
CA LEU A 161 -9.89 -4.86 18.47
C LEU A 161 -10.95 -4.45 17.44
N CYS A 162 -10.97 -5.11 16.28
CA CYS A 162 -12.01 -4.99 15.26
C CYS A 162 -13.18 -5.96 15.49
N ASP A 163 -14.38 -5.52 15.16
CA ASP A 163 -15.56 -6.39 15.07
C ASP A 163 -15.73 -6.96 13.67
N LEU A 164 -15.36 -6.15 12.67
CA LEU A 164 -15.37 -6.47 11.27
C LEU A 164 -14.04 -6.00 10.66
N VAL A 165 -13.45 -6.82 9.80
CA VAL A 165 -12.23 -6.48 9.08
C VAL A 165 -12.30 -7.10 7.69
N THR A 166 -12.01 -6.29 6.67
CA THR A 166 -12.08 -6.70 5.27
C THR A 166 -10.97 -6.02 4.47
N CYS A 167 -10.60 -6.59 3.32
CA CYS A 167 -9.55 -6.03 2.45
C CYS A 167 -9.94 -6.01 0.98
N TYR A 168 -9.11 -5.35 0.17
CA TYR A 168 -9.20 -5.42 -1.29
C TYR A 168 -9.15 -6.88 -1.77
N ARG A 169 -9.87 -7.17 -2.85
CA ARG A 169 -9.87 -8.50 -3.49
C ARG A 169 -9.13 -8.51 -4.82
N THR A 170 -8.58 -7.37 -5.22
CA THR A 170 -7.83 -7.21 -6.46
C THR A 170 -6.48 -6.56 -6.20
N ALA A 171 -5.44 -7.09 -6.83
CA ALA A 171 -4.13 -6.48 -7.07
C ALA A 171 -3.84 -6.60 -8.58
N PRO A 172 -3.69 -5.50 -9.34
CA PRO A 172 -3.78 -4.09 -8.92
C PRO A 172 -5.15 -3.69 -8.34
N HIS A 173 -5.17 -2.72 -7.42
CA HIS A 173 -6.34 -2.35 -6.62
C HIS A 173 -7.39 -1.55 -7.40
N VAL A 174 -8.33 -2.24 -8.04
CA VAL A 174 -9.45 -1.61 -8.76
C VAL A 174 -10.75 -1.59 -7.94
N ASP A 175 -10.78 -2.27 -6.79
CA ASP A 175 -11.96 -2.48 -5.96
C ASP A 175 -11.96 -1.68 -4.64
N VAL A 176 -11.12 -0.64 -4.52
CA VAL A 176 -10.97 0.19 -3.31
C VAL A 176 -12.31 0.73 -2.79
N ALA A 177 -13.11 1.35 -3.66
CA ALA A 177 -14.42 1.88 -3.28
C ALA A 177 -15.41 0.77 -2.89
N GLY A 178 -15.38 -0.36 -3.59
CA GLY A 178 -16.23 -1.51 -3.30
C GLY A 178 -15.92 -2.15 -1.94
N THR A 179 -14.64 -2.24 -1.58
CA THR A 179 -14.20 -2.75 -0.27
C THR A 179 -14.59 -1.81 0.87
N ARG A 180 -14.41 -0.50 0.69
CA ARG A 180 -14.87 0.49 1.68
C ARG A 180 -16.39 0.46 1.86
N ALA A 181 -17.16 0.32 0.76
CA ALA A 181 -18.60 0.14 0.83
C ALA A 181 -18.97 -1.14 1.60
N ARG A 182 -18.33 -2.28 1.30
CA ARG A 182 -18.55 -3.55 2.00
C ARG A 182 -18.30 -3.43 3.51
N ALA A 183 -17.23 -2.76 3.93
CA ALA A 183 -16.95 -2.51 5.35
C ALA A 183 -18.10 -1.72 6.03
N CYS A 184 -18.57 -0.65 5.39
CA CYS A 184 -19.68 0.16 5.90
C CYS A 184 -21.03 -0.57 5.89
N GLU A 185 -21.30 -1.37 4.85
CA GLU A 185 -22.52 -2.17 4.71
C GLU A 185 -22.59 -3.26 5.77
N ASN A 186 -21.49 -3.99 5.97
CA ASN A 186 -21.38 -5.00 7.03
C ASN A 186 -21.55 -4.37 8.42
N LEU A 187 -20.94 -3.20 8.65
CA LEU A 187 -21.12 -2.46 9.91
C LEU A 187 -22.61 -2.14 10.16
N LEU A 188 -23.30 -1.61 9.15
CA LEU A 188 -24.72 -1.30 9.26
C LEU A 188 -25.58 -2.55 9.45
N GLU A 189 -25.25 -3.66 8.81
CA GLU A 189 -25.94 -4.94 8.98
C GLU A 189 -25.83 -5.43 10.43
N VAL A 190 -24.63 -5.42 11.01
CA VAL A 190 -24.41 -5.77 12.42
C VAL A 190 -25.23 -4.84 13.33
N LEU A 191 -25.16 -3.52 13.12
CA LEU A 191 -25.88 -2.54 13.93
C LEU A 191 -27.41 -2.69 13.84
N ARG A 192 -27.95 -3.02 12.67
CA ARG A 192 -29.39 -3.28 12.49
C ARG A 192 -29.83 -4.53 13.24
N ARG A 193 -29.06 -5.62 13.14
CA ARG A 193 -29.36 -6.90 13.81
C ARG A 193 -29.24 -6.81 15.34
N ARG A 194 -28.27 -6.03 15.83
CA ARG A 194 -28.06 -5.76 17.26
C ARG A 194 -29.32 -5.20 17.95
N GLY A 195 -30.13 -4.44 17.21
CA GLY A 195 -31.19 -3.62 17.80
C GLY A 195 -30.63 -2.65 18.85
N ALA A 196 -31.48 -1.84 19.47
CA ALA A 196 -31.01 -0.85 20.45
C ALA A 196 -30.60 -1.44 21.82
N GLY A 197 -30.39 -2.76 21.95
CA GLY A 197 -30.28 -3.39 23.28
C GLY A 197 -29.47 -4.66 23.43
N ASP A 198 -29.22 -5.47 22.38
CA ASP A 198 -28.41 -6.69 22.53
C ASP A 198 -26.92 -6.38 22.33
N LYS A 199 -26.28 -5.90 23.38
CA LYS A 199 -24.85 -5.54 23.32
C LYS A 199 -23.93 -6.72 23.05
N ALA A 200 -24.39 -7.95 23.27
CA ALA A 200 -23.64 -9.19 23.06
C ALA A 200 -23.70 -9.69 21.61
N PHE A 201 -24.61 -9.14 20.78
CA PHE A 201 -24.71 -9.54 19.38
C PHE A 201 -23.56 -8.93 18.54
N ARG A 202 -22.48 -9.71 18.39
CA ARG A 202 -21.31 -9.42 17.55
C ARG A 202 -20.93 -10.67 16.74
N PRO A 203 -20.40 -10.51 15.52
CA PRO A 203 -19.97 -11.65 14.73
C PRO A 203 -18.70 -12.29 15.31
N LEU A 204 -18.59 -13.60 15.15
CA LEU A 204 -17.39 -14.38 15.37
C LEU A 204 -16.36 -14.07 14.29
N LYS A 205 -15.08 -14.09 14.65
CA LYS A 205 -13.95 -13.93 13.73
C LYS A 205 -13.08 -15.17 13.79
N ALA A 206 -13.01 -15.92 12.70
CA ALA A 206 -12.03 -16.99 12.51
C ALA A 206 -10.78 -16.39 11.84
N TRP A 207 -9.65 -16.44 12.53
CA TRP A 207 -8.36 -15.93 12.04
C TRP A 207 -7.39 -17.09 11.83
N VAL A 208 -6.75 -17.13 10.66
CA VAL A 208 -5.69 -18.08 10.33
C VAL A 208 -4.48 -17.30 9.83
N PRO A 209 -3.42 -17.14 10.64
CA PRO A 209 -2.14 -16.65 10.14
C PRO A 209 -1.45 -17.71 9.26
N LEU A 210 -0.80 -17.27 8.20
CA LEU A 210 -0.01 -18.14 7.33
C LEU A 210 1.45 -17.68 7.33
N PRO A 211 2.44 -18.57 7.49
CA PRO A 211 3.84 -18.21 7.35
C PRO A 211 4.23 -18.07 5.87
N ILE A 212 3.56 -17.13 5.18
CA ILE A 212 3.85 -16.69 3.82
C ILE A 212 4.01 -15.18 3.84
N LEU A 213 5.06 -14.67 3.21
CA LEU A 213 5.29 -13.25 2.99
C LEU A 213 5.91 -13.05 1.61
N LEU A 214 5.10 -12.61 0.65
CA LEU A 214 5.47 -12.48 -0.76
C LEU A 214 5.29 -11.03 -1.21
N PRO A 215 6.09 -10.53 -2.16
CA PRO A 215 5.92 -9.17 -2.67
C PRO A 215 4.65 -9.05 -3.54
N GLY A 216 4.13 -7.84 -3.67
CA GLY A 216 2.92 -7.55 -4.47
C GLY A 216 3.06 -8.00 -5.94
N GLU A 217 4.28 -7.93 -6.48
CA GLU A 217 4.65 -8.30 -7.85
C GLU A 217 4.61 -9.81 -8.09
N GLN A 218 4.54 -10.61 -7.03
CA GLN A 218 4.27 -12.05 -7.13
C GLN A 218 2.80 -12.38 -6.86
N THR A 219 2.08 -11.53 -6.12
CA THR A 219 0.73 -11.81 -5.62
C THR A 219 -0.39 -11.12 -6.39
N SER A 220 -0.10 -10.64 -7.61
CA SER A 220 -1.08 -10.13 -8.57
C SER A 220 -2.27 -11.07 -8.73
N THR A 221 -3.46 -10.57 -8.44
CA THR A 221 -4.73 -11.33 -8.57
C THR A 221 -5.14 -11.58 -10.02
N ARG A 222 -4.40 -11.04 -10.99
CA ARG A 222 -4.59 -11.34 -12.42
C ARG A 222 -4.02 -12.71 -12.79
N ASP A 223 -3.03 -13.17 -12.02
CA ASP A 223 -2.22 -14.34 -12.34
C ASP A 223 -2.49 -15.49 -11.36
N GLU A 224 -2.20 -16.71 -11.81
CA GLU A 224 -2.23 -17.87 -10.92
C GLU A 224 -0.97 -17.89 -10.04
N PRO A 225 -1.08 -18.30 -8.76
CA PRO A 225 -2.26 -18.89 -8.12
C PRO A 225 -3.22 -17.90 -7.44
N ALA A 226 -2.85 -16.63 -7.31
CA ALA A 226 -3.63 -15.61 -6.60
C ALA A 226 -5.06 -15.48 -7.15
N ARG A 227 -5.23 -15.47 -8.48
CA ARG A 227 -6.54 -15.41 -9.14
C ARG A 227 -7.52 -16.44 -8.61
N SER A 228 -7.11 -17.71 -8.53
CA SER A 228 -7.98 -18.78 -8.03
C SER A 228 -8.19 -18.73 -6.52
N ILE A 229 -7.20 -18.27 -5.75
CA ILE A 229 -7.35 -18.06 -4.30
C ILE A 229 -8.44 -17.02 -4.03
N TYR A 230 -8.37 -15.87 -4.68
CA TYR A 230 -9.36 -14.80 -4.52
C TYR A 230 -10.72 -15.16 -5.14
N ALA A 231 -10.76 -15.95 -6.22
CA ALA A 231 -12.00 -16.47 -6.80
C ALA A 231 -12.75 -17.44 -5.87
N ALA A 232 -12.08 -18.03 -4.88
CA ALA A 232 -12.71 -18.89 -3.88
C ALA A 232 -13.44 -18.10 -2.78
N VAL A 233 -13.11 -16.81 -2.58
CA VAL A 233 -13.68 -15.97 -1.51
C VAL A 233 -15.20 -15.86 -1.60
N PRO A 234 -15.83 -15.54 -2.76
CA PRO A 234 -17.29 -15.48 -2.86
C PRO A 234 -17.98 -16.80 -2.51
N GLY A 235 -17.32 -17.93 -2.77
CA GLY A 235 -17.85 -19.26 -2.42
C GLY A 235 -17.86 -19.52 -0.91
N VAL A 236 -16.96 -18.90 -0.15
CA VAL A 236 -16.98 -18.93 1.32
C VAL A 236 -18.03 -17.96 1.88
N GLU A 237 -18.12 -16.77 1.30
CA GLU A 237 -19.13 -15.77 1.70
C GLU A 237 -20.57 -16.25 1.49
N ALA A 238 -20.81 -17.07 0.46
CA ALA A 238 -22.13 -17.61 0.16
C ALA A 238 -22.60 -18.70 1.15
N VAL A 239 -21.76 -19.14 2.08
CA VAL A 239 -22.13 -20.15 3.08
C VAL A 239 -23.02 -19.51 4.16
N ASP A 240 -24.17 -20.14 4.44
CA ASP A 240 -25.07 -19.69 5.50
C ASP A 240 -24.33 -19.54 6.83
N GLY A 241 -24.48 -18.37 7.45
CA GLY A 241 -23.79 -18.03 8.70
C GLY A 241 -22.46 -17.31 8.51
N VAL A 242 -21.96 -17.12 7.28
CA VAL A 242 -20.83 -16.23 6.97
C VAL A 242 -21.35 -14.83 6.62
N LEU A 243 -20.65 -13.79 7.08
CA LEU A 243 -20.91 -12.39 6.75
C LEU A 243 -19.88 -11.83 5.76
N ASP A 244 -18.60 -12.16 5.95
CA ASP A 244 -17.50 -11.72 5.07
C ASP A 244 -16.32 -12.70 5.16
N ALA A 245 -15.54 -12.74 4.08
CA ALA A 245 -14.29 -13.49 4.01
C ALA A 245 -13.23 -12.66 3.28
N ALA A 246 -12.00 -12.69 3.79
CA ALA A 246 -10.91 -11.87 3.28
C ALA A 246 -9.55 -12.57 3.44
N VAL A 247 -8.67 -12.31 2.47
CA VAL A 247 -7.31 -12.88 2.38
C VAL A 247 -6.33 -11.72 2.26
N TRP A 248 -5.42 -11.63 3.22
CA TRP A 248 -4.28 -10.72 3.22
C TRP A 248 -3.04 -11.48 2.80
N VAL A 249 -2.24 -10.88 1.93
CA VAL A 249 -0.93 -11.42 1.52
C VAL A 249 0.20 -10.99 2.46
N GLY A 250 -0.04 -9.94 3.26
CA GLY A 250 0.96 -9.32 4.12
C GLY A 250 1.87 -8.35 3.37
N TYR A 251 2.56 -7.49 4.10
CA TYR A 251 3.44 -6.48 3.52
C TYR A 251 4.90 -6.90 3.58
N ALA A 252 5.51 -7.19 2.44
CA ALA A 252 6.83 -7.84 2.37
C ALA A 252 8.00 -6.94 2.78
N TRP A 253 7.89 -5.62 2.66
CA TRP A 253 9.00 -4.69 2.93
C TRP A 253 8.98 -4.09 4.34
N ALA A 254 8.25 -4.70 5.27
CA ALA A 254 8.40 -4.41 6.70
C ALA A 254 8.83 -5.65 7.49
N ASP A 255 9.68 -5.41 8.48
CA ASP A 255 10.23 -6.41 9.37
C ASP A 255 9.64 -6.24 10.78
N GLU A 256 8.44 -6.77 11.00
CA GLU A 256 7.81 -6.89 12.31
C GLU A 256 7.22 -8.29 12.51
N LEU A 257 7.00 -8.69 13.77
CA LEU A 257 6.43 -10.00 14.14
C LEU A 257 5.07 -10.30 13.49
N ARG A 258 4.31 -9.26 13.12
CA ARG A 258 2.98 -9.38 12.49
C ARG A 258 3.03 -9.58 10.97
N ASN A 259 4.18 -9.37 10.34
CA ASN A 259 4.30 -9.35 8.87
C ASN A 259 4.18 -10.75 8.29
N ARG A 260 3.02 -11.02 7.71
CA ARG A 260 2.65 -12.29 7.06
C ARG A 260 1.26 -12.24 6.47
N ALA A 261 0.96 -13.21 5.61
CA ALA A 261 -0.38 -13.48 5.15
C ALA A 261 -1.32 -13.91 6.28
N ALA A 262 -2.60 -13.60 6.11
CA ALA A 262 -3.66 -13.99 7.04
C ALA A 262 -4.99 -14.17 6.32
N VAL A 263 -5.83 -15.07 6.82
CA VAL A 263 -7.22 -15.20 6.42
C VAL A 263 -8.10 -14.82 7.60
N VAL A 264 -9.13 -14.00 7.35
CA VAL A 264 -10.20 -13.74 8.32
C VAL A 264 -11.54 -14.04 7.68
N VAL A 265 -12.34 -14.86 8.36
CA VAL A 265 -13.75 -15.07 8.02
C VAL A 265 -14.60 -14.66 9.21
N THR A 266 -15.58 -13.80 8.94
CA THR A 266 -16.43 -13.20 9.97
C THR A 266 -17.87 -13.63 9.74
N GLY A 267 -18.61 -13.92 10.81
CA GLY A 267 -19.97 -14.44 10.70
C GLY A 267 -20.63 -14.82 12.01
N TRP A 268 -21.66 -15.63 11.95
CA TRP A 268 -22.53 -15.99 13.07
C TRP A 268 -22.37 -17.45 13.47
N ASP A 269 -22.13 -18.33 12.49
CA ASP A 269 -21.95 -19.75 12.72
C ASP A 269 -20.47 -20.09 12.88
N ARG A 270 -20.10 -20.64 14.04
CA ARG A 270 -18.70 -20.97 14.38
C ARG A 270 -18.09 -21.98 13.41
N GLY A 271 -18.86 -22.98 12.97
CA GLY A 271 -18.37 -24.03 12.07
C GLY A 271 -18.13 -23.50 10.66
N ALA A 272 -19.07 -22.70 10.15
CA ALA A 272 -19.00 -22.08 8.83
C ALA A 272 -17.82 -21.11 8.72
N VAL A 273 -17.63 -20.22 9.71
CA VAL A 273 -16.50 -19.28 9.70
C VAL A 273 -15.15 -20.00 9.82
N ALA A 274 -15.06 -21.02 10.69
CA ALA A 274 -13.83 -21.79 10.86
C ALA A 274 -13.46 -22.55 9.59
N SER A 275 -14.41 -23.33 9.04
CA SER A 275 -14.18 -24.11 7.82
C SER A 275 -13.89 -23.22 6.61
N GLY A 276 -14.56 -22.06 6.51
CA GLY A 276 -14.28 -21.07 5.48
C GLY A 276 -12.86 -20.52 5.55
N ALA A 277 -12.39 -20.16 6.75
CA ALA A 277 -11.05 -19.64 6.95
C ALA A 277 -9.98 -20.69 6.65
N GLU A 278 -10.17 -21.91 7.18
CA GLU A 278 -9.27 -23.06 6.94
C GLU A 278 -9.19 -23.42 5.45
N LYS A 279 -10.32 -23.38 4.73
CA LYS A 279 -10.36 -23.64 3.29
C LYS A 279 -9.52 -22.64 2.49
N LEU A 280 -9.67 -21.35 2.75
CA LEU A 280 -8.90 -20.32 2.05
C LEU A 280 -7.42 -20.37 2.43
N ALA A 281 -7.12 -20.59 3.72
CA ALA A 281 -5.75 -20.72 4.20
C ALA A 281 -5.05 -21.94 3.58
N ARG A 282 -5.74 -23.08 3.52
CA ARG A 282 -5.26 -24.30 2.85
C ARG A 282 -4.93 -24.04 1.38
N LEU A 283 -5.86 -23.40 0.66
CA LEU A 283 -5.67 -23.08 -0.76
C LEU A 283 -4.46 -22.17 -0.99
N PHE A 284 -4.21 -21.20 -0.10
CA PHE A 284 -3.03 -20.35 -0.19
C PHE A 284 -1.74 -21.13 0.16
N TRP A 285 -1.73 -21.87 1.26
CA TRP A 285 -0.56 -22.63 1.71
C TRP A 285 -0.09 -23.69 0.72
N ASP A 286 -1.02 -24.43 0.13
CA ASP A 286 -0.72 -25.53 -0.79
C ASP A 286 -0.13 -25.01 -2.10
N ARG A 287 -0.46 -23.77 -2.50
CA ARG A 287 -0.02 -23.14 -3.77
C ARG A 287 1.10 -22.11 -3.60
N LYS A 288 1.66 -21.93 -2.39
CA LYS A 288 2.68 -20.90 -2.09
C LYS A 288 3.91 -20.94 -3.00
N GLU A 289 4.26 -22.11 -3.54
CA GLU A 289 5.41 -22.32 -4.42
C GLU A 289 5.12 -22.00 -5.89
N GLU A 290 3.85 -21.86 -6.27
CA GLU A 290 3.43 -21.52 -7.64
C GLU A 290 3.49 -20.02 -7.92
N PHE A 291 3.57 -19.18 -6.88
CA PHE A 291 3.68 -17.73 -7.02
C PHE A 291 4.99 -17.36 -7.74
N HIS A 292 4.88 -16.48 -8.71
CA HIS A 292 5.98 -16.01 -9.55
C HIS A 292 5.75 -14.55 -9.93
N PHE A 293 6.82 -13.87 -10.33
CA PHE A 293 6.72 -12.48 -10.76
C PHE A 293 5.88 -12.35 -12.04
N VAL A 294 5.10 -11.27 -12.13
CA VAL A 294 4.24 -10.96 -13.30
C VAL A 294 5.01 -10.72 -14.62
N ALA A 295 6.34 -10.70 -14.57
CA ALA A 295 7.22 -10.48 -15.71
C ALA A 295 8.45 -11.38 -15.62
N PRO A 296 9.15 -11.61 -16.76
CA PRO A 296 10.51 -12.11 -16.72
C PRO A 296 11.39 -11.18 -15.89
N THR A 297 12.18 -11.77 -14.98
CA THR A 297 13.06 -11.03 -14.08
C THR A 297 14.52 -11.20 -14.45
N GLY A 298 15.35 -10.24 -14.02
CA GLY A 298 16.80 -10.31 -14.10
C GLY A 298 17.46 -9.20 -13.30
N SER A 299 18.78 -9.25 -13.18
CA SER A 299 19.55 -8.09 -12.73
C SER A 299 19.38 -6.91 -13.70
N LEU A 300 19.67 -5.68 -13.25
CA LEU A 300 19.60 -4.52 -14.14
C LEU A 300 20.51 -4.67 -15.38
N ALA A 301 21.68 -5.28 -15.22
CA ALA A 301 22.60 -5.55 -16.32
C ALA A 301 21.96 -6.50 -17.36
N GLU A 302 21.39 -7.62 -16.92
CA GLU A 302 20.70 -8.56 -17.80
C GLU A 302 19.47 -7.94 -18.49
N CYS A 303 18.74 -7.06 -17.79
CA CYS A 303 17.62 -6.32 -18.36
C CYS A 303 18.08 -5.36 -19.46
N LEU A 304 19.18 -4.62 -19.23
CA LEU A 304 19.76 -3.70 -20.22
C LEU A 304 20.32 -4.46 -21.43
N ASP A 305 21.06 -5.54 -21.21
CA ASP A 305 21.61 -6.38 -22.28
C ASP A 305 20.49 -7.01 -23.13
N THR A 306 19.43 -7.51 -22.46
CA THR A 306 18.24 -8.03 -23.15
C THR A 306 17.52 -6.93 -23.92
N GLY A 307 17.32 -5.76 -23.32
CA GLY A 307 16.71 -4.61 -23.98
C GLY A 307 17.47 -4.20 -25.24
N LEU A 308 18.78 -4.01 -25.15
CA LEU A 308 19.66 -3.69 -26.28
C LEU A 308 19.64 -4.75 -27.40
N ALA A 309 19.49 -6.03 -27.04
CA ALA A 309 19.35 -7.09 -28.01
C ALA A 309 17.97 -7.06 -28.70
N ARG A 310 16.89 -6.82 -27.94
CA ARG A 310 15.50 -6.84 -28.40
C ARG A 310 15.16 -5.66 -29.30
N ILE A 311 15.63 -4.45 -28.99
CA ILE A 311 15.34 -3.23 -29.77
C ILE A 311 15.86 -3.26 -31.22
N LYS A 312 16.73 -4.22 -31.56
CA LYS A 312 17.14 -4.48 -32.95
C LYS A 312 15.98 -4.94 -33.83
N ASP A 313 14.92 -5.46 -33.22
CA ASP A 313 13.62 -5.71 -33.84
C ASP A 313 12.68 -4.55 -33.50
N GLU A 314 12.27 -3.77 -34.50
CA GLU A 314 11.39 -2.61 -34.30
C GLU A 314 10.03 -2.98 -33.67
N THR A 315 9.58 -4.24 -33.84
CA THR A 315 8.33 -4.71 -33.21
C THR A 315 8.45 -4.90 -31.71
N LYS A 316 9.66 -4.81 -31.17
CA LYS A 316 10.01 -4.93 -29.75
C LYS A 316 10.36 -3.59 -29.10
N ARG A 317 10.19 -2.48 -29.83
CA ARG A 317 10.44 -1.11 -29.36
C ARG A 317 9.12 -0.36 -29.09
N PRO A 318 8.95 0.33 -27.95
CA PRO A 318 9.89 0.48 -26.84
C PRO A 318 10.01 -0.77 -25.96
N PHE A 319 11.24 -1.04 -25.49
CA PHE A 319 11.50 -2.05 -24.47
C PHE A 319 11.44 -1.41 -23.08
N PHE A 320 10.58 -1.91 -22.20
CA PHE A 320 10.45 -1.37 -20.85
C PHE A 320 11.28 -2.15 -19.83
N ILE A 321 11.93 -1.45 -18.92
CA ILE A 321 12.62 -2.03 -17.77
C ILE A 321 12.07 -1.40 -16.50
N SER A 322 11.62 -2.24 -15.59
CA SER A 322 11.08 -1.81 -14.30
C SER A 322 12.20 -1.85 -13.24
N ASP A 323 12.60 -0.69 -12.71
CA ASP A 323 13.50 -0.56 -11.55
C ASP A 323 12.70 -0.85 -10.27
N SER A 324 12.65 -2.12 -9.86
CA SER A 324 11.69 -2.59 -8.87
C SER A 324 12.05 -2.23 -7.43
N GLY A 325 13.34 -2.19 -7.10
CA GLY A 325 13.84 -2.00 -5.73
C GLY A 325 13.63 -0.59 -5.18
N ASP A 326 13.35 0.37 -6.06
CA ASP A 326 13.08 1.77 -5.68
C ASP A 326 11.71 2.25 -6.17
N ASN A 327 10.72 1.36 -6.21
CA ASN A 327 9.33 1.68 -6.53
C ASN A 327 8.67 2.58 -5.46
N PRO A 328 8.35 3.87 -5.74
CA PRO A 328 7.72 4.76 -4.77
C PRO A 328 6.32 4.33 -4.33
N THR A 329 5.62 3.52 -5.12
CA THR A 329 4.25 3.04 -4.81
C THR A 329 4.23 1.81 -3.91
N ALA A 330 5.39 1.21 -3.64
CA ALA A 330 5.55 0.10 -2.72
C ALA A 330 6.31 0.51 -1.43
N GLY A 331 6.72 1.78 -1.30
CA GLY A 331 7.53 2.28 -0.18
C GLY A 331 8.99 2.59 -0.50
N GLY A 332 9.41 2.44 -1.76
CA GLY A 332 10.72 2.82 -2.25
C GLY A 332 10.95 4.33 -2.18
N SER A 333 12.20 4.77 -2.14
CA SER A 333 12.52 6.18 -1.91
C SER A 333 12.25 7.05 -3.12
N GLY A 334 12.43 6.51 -4.32
CA GLY A 334 12.56 7.26 -5.57
C GLY A 334 13.93 7.94 -5.72
N PHE A 335 14.68 8.14 -4.63
CA PHE A 335 15.97 8.83 -4.58
C PHE A 335 17.17 7.94 -4.94
N VAL A 336 16.99 6.63 -5.11
CA VAL A 336 18.10 5.71 -5.43
C VAL A 336 18.67 6.06 -6.80
N THR A 337 19.90 6.56 -6.80
CA THR A 337 20.67 6.95 -7.99
C THR A 337 21.37 5.77 -8.65
N TRP A 338 21.50 4.65 -7.92
CA TRP A 338 22.22 3.45 -8.37
C TRP A 338 21.83 2.98 -9.77
N GLY A 339 20.52 2.89 -10.07
CA GLY A 339 20.04 2.44 -11.38
C GLY A 339 20.48 3.37 -12.51
N LEU A 340 20.30 4.68 -12.32
CA LEU A 340 20.72 5.69 -13.29
C LEU A 340 22.25 5.69 -13.47
N ALA A 341 23.01 5.49 -12.40
CA ALA A 341 24.47 5.37 -12.48
C ALA A 341 24.89 4.19 -13.36
N ARG A 342 24.27 3.01 -13.19
CA ARG A 342 24.54 1.82 -14.02
C ARG A 342 24.18 2.05 -15.49
N VAL A 343 23.10 2.76 -15.77
CA VAL A 343 22.73 3.13 -17.14
C VAL A 343 23.79 4.06 -17.74
N LEU A 344 24.20 5.11 -17.05
CA LEU A 344 25.18 6.08 -17.56
C LEU A 344 26.60 5.50 -17.75
N GLU A 345 26.93 4.38 -17.11
CA GLU A 345 28.20 3.66 -17.29
C GLU A 345 28.30 2.91 -18.63
N ARG A 346 27.15 2.58 -19.25
CA ARG A 346 27.08 1.80 -20.51
C ARG A 346 27.66 2.58 -21.68
N ASP A 347 28.58 1.96 -22.41
CA ASP A 347 29.21 2.57 -23.59
C ASP A 347 28.20 2.88 -24.70
N GLU A 348 27.14 2.06 -24.82
CA GLU A 348 26.09 2.22 -25.82
C GLU A 348 25.33 3.54 -25.70
N PHE A 349 25.29 4.14 -24.50
CA PHE A 349 24.50 5.35 -24.22
C PHE A 349 25.32 6.63 -24.10
N LYS A 350 26.66 6.54 -24.21
CA LYS A 350 27.56 7.69 -24.04
C LYS A 350 27.45 8.73 -25.16
N GLN A 351 27.09 8.29 -26.38
CA GLN A 351 26.97 9.17 -27.53
C GLN A 351 25.49 9.53 -27.80
N PRO A 352 25.19 10.77 -28.25
CA PRO A 352 23.81 11.19 -28.54
C PRO A 352 23.09 10.42 -29.65
N ASP A 353 23.83 9.72 -30.51
CA ASP A 353 23.31 8.88 -31.59
C ASP A 353 23.17 7.40 -31.20
N GLY A 354 23.47 7.05 -29.94
CA GLY A 354 23.18 5.74 -29.37
C GLY A 354 21.68 5.51 -29.16
N PRO A 355 21.28 4.30 -28.70
CA PRO A 355 19.89 4.00 -28.42
C PRO A 355 19.31 4.97 -27.39
N GLN A 356 18.14 5.55 -27.67
CA GLN A 356 17.48 6.50 -26.78
C GLN A 356 16.94 5.79 -25.54
N VAL A 357 17.37 6.26 -24.37
CA VAL A 357 16.87 5.77 -23.07
C VAL A 357 16.11 6.88 -22.37
N ILE A 358 14.88 6.62 -21.95
CA ILE A 358 14.18 7.48 -20.98
C ILE A 358 14.33 6.85 -19.60
N TYR A 359 14.80 7.61 -18.62
CA TYR A 359 14.91 7.15 -17.22
C TYR A 359 13.99 7.98 -16.32
N ALA A 360 12.97 7.36 -15.75
CA ALA A 360 11.98 7.97 -14.87
C ALA A 360 12.00 7.32 -13.49
N SER A 361 12.38 8.00 -12.43
CA SER A 361 12.91 9.37 -12.31
C SER A 361 13.81 9.44 -11.06
N VAL A 362 14.55 10.53 -10.88
CA VAL A 362 15.32 10.77 -9.64
C VAL A 362 14.94 12.12 -9.03
N PRO A 363 14.30 12.16 -7.85
CA PRO A 363 14.08 13.40 -7.14
C PRO A 363 15.39 13.97 -6.59
N ILE A 364 15.52 15.28 -6.64
CA ILE A 364 16.67 16.02 -6.13
C ILE A 364 16.12 17.28 -5.45
N ALA A 365 16.65 17.61 -4.27
CA ALA A 365 16.23 18.82 -3.55
C ALA A 365 17.07 20.04 -3.99
N GLY A 366 16.44 21.21 -4.14
CA GLY A 366 17.15 22.51 -4.21
C GLY A 366 17.85 22.88 -5.53
N TRP A 367 17.81 22.04 -6.56
CA TRP A 367 18.49 22.23 -7.86
C TRP A 367 17.57 22.81 -8.95
N ALA A 368 16.26 22.57 -8.85
CA ALA A 368 15.30 22.88 -9.92
C ALA A 368 15.31 24.36 -10.31
N THR A 369 15.43 25.27 -9.34
CA THR A 369 15.54 26.72 -9.55
C THR A 369 16.69 27.11 -10.47
N GLU A 370 17.83 26.41 -10.38
CA GLU A 370 18.99 26.70 -11.22
C GLU A 370 18.75 26.26 -12.67
N CYS A 371 18.16 25.07 -12.86
CA CYS A 371 17.78 24.59 -14.18
C CYS A 371 16.76 25.53 -14.87
N VAL A 372 15.75 25.97 -14.12
CA VAL A 372 14.75 26.94 -14.60
C VAL A 372 15.41 28.23 -15.05
N ARG A 373 16.37 28.75 -14.27
CA ARG A 373 17.10 29.98 -14.60
C ARG A 373 18.02 29.80 -15.81
N ALA A 374 18.65 28.65 -15.97
CA ALA A 374 19.51 28.34 -17.11
C ALA A 374 18.70 28.18 -18.42
N GLY A 375 17.52 27.58 -18.31
CA GLY A 375 16.58 27.42 -19.42
C GLY A 375 16.85 26.21 -20.31
N VAL A 376 15.85 25.83 -21.10
CA VAL A 376 15.94 24.74 -22.08
C VAL A 376 17.07 24.99 -23.06
N GLY A 377 17.86 23.95 -23.33
CA GLY A 377 19.02 23.99 -24.22
C GLY A 377 20.35 24.33 -23.53
N ALA A 378 20.34 24.84 -22.30
CA ALA A 378 21.57 25.08 -21.54
C ALA A 378 22.23 23.76 -21.11
N THR A 379 23.56 23.76 -21.03
CA THR A 379 24.32 22.67 -20.39
C THR A 379 24.49 22.97 -18.90
N ILE A 380 24.14 22.01 -18.05
CA ILE A 380 24.24 22.14 -16.59
C ILE A 380 24.84 20.89 -15.97
N THR A 381 25.52 21.07 -14.85
CA THR A 381 26.00 19.98 -13.99
C THR A 381 25.10 19.88 -12.76
N VAL A 382 24.60 18.68 -12.49
CA VAL A 382 23.77 18.39 -11.31
C VAL A 382 24.33 17.17 -10.58
N THR A 383 24.07 17.10 -9.28
CA THR A 383 24.50 15.97 -8.44
C THR A 383 23.30 15.44 -7.63
N PRO A 384 22.41 14.63 -8.24
CA PRO A 384 21.46 13.81 -7.48
C PRO A 384 22.15 13.05 -6.35
N GLY A 385 21.47 12.90 -5.22
CA GLY A 385 22.02 12.22 -4.03
C GLY A 385 23.12 13.01 -3.29
N ALA A 386 23.35 14.28 -3.62
CA ALA A 386 24.32 15.11 -2.89
C ALA A 386 24.00 15.16 -1.38
N GLY A 387 24.99 14.79 -0.56
CA GLY A 387 24.86 14.74 0.90
C GLY A 387 24.37 13.40 1.46
N ASN A 388 24.06 12.43 0.59
CA ASN A 388 23.77 11.05 1.01
C ASN A 388 25.09 10.28 1.21
N GLU A 389 25.11 9.40 2.20
CA GLU A 389 26.25 8.53 2.51
C GLU A 389 25.98 7.05 2.20
N GLY A 390 24.78 6.70 1.70
CA GLY A 390 24.41 5.33 1.36
C GLY A 390 24.92 4.91 -0.02
N ASP A 391 25.25 3.61 -0.16
CA ASP A 391 25.78 3.05 -1.41
C ASP A 391 24.75 3.08 -2.56
N LEU A 392 23.45 3.07 -2.25
CA LEU A 392 22.36 3.02 -3.24
C LEU A 392 21.90 4.41 -3.72
N ASP A 393 22.06 5.41 -2.87
CA ASP A 393 21.66 6.80 -3.12
C ASP A 393 22.87 7.74 -3.14
N ALA A 394 24.05 7.18 -3.40
CA ALA A 394 25.31 7.91 -3.48
C ALA A 394 25.24 9.09 -4.48
N PRO A 395 25.97 10.18 -4.21
CA PRO A 395 26.03 11.33 -5.12
C PRO A 395 26.42 10.92 -6.54
N LEU A 396 25.58 11.26 -7.52
CA LEU A 396 25.78 10.99 -8.93
C LEU A 396 25.93 12.31 -9.70
N THR A 397 27.16 12.76 -9.92
CA THR A 397 27.42 13.98 -10.69
C THR A 397 27.29 13.70 -12.19
N MET A 398 26.41 14.44 -12.86
CA MET A 398 26.17 14.33 -14.30
C MET A 398 26.14 15.72 -14.94
N THR A 399 26.65 15.83 -16.16
CA THR A 399 26.58 17.05 -16.97
C THR A 399 25.83 16.75 -18.25
N GLY A 400 24.81 17.55 -18.54
CA GLY A 400 23.94 17.31 -19.69
C GLY A 400 23.26 18.57 -20.18
N ARG A 401 22.56 18.44 -21.31
CA ARG A 401 21.74 19.50 -21.89
C ARG A 401 20.33 19.42 -21.32
N ILE A 402 19.78 20.54 -20.87
CA ILE A 402 18.38 20.62 -20.46
C ILE A 402 17.50 20.42 -21.71
N HIS A 403 16.79 19.30 -21.77
CA HIS A 403 15.88 18.96 -22.87
C HIS A 403 14.53 19.65 -22.71
N SER A 404 13.94 19.60 -21.53
CA SER A 404 12.64 20.21 -21.22
C SER A 404 12.52 20.56 -19.74
N ILE A 405 11.60 21.46 -19.42
CA ILE A 405 11.28 21.90 -18.06
C ILE A 405 9.77 22.01 -17.92
N LYS A 406 9.20 21.43 -16.87
CA LYS A 406 7.79 21.58 -16.50
C LYS A 406 7.68 22.05 -15.06
N GLN A 407 6.88 23.08 -14.84
CA GLN A 407 6.56 23.64 -13.52
C GLN A 407 5.08 23.48 -13.21
N GLY A 408 4.74 23.39 -11.93
CA GLY A 408 3.35 23.31 -11.47
C GLY A 408 2.78 21.89 -11.51
N ASP A 409 3.62 20.86 -11.61
CA ASP A 409 3.15 19.49 -11.42
C ASP A 409 2.68 19.30 -9.96
N LYS A 410 1.53 18.64 -9.78
CA LYS A 410 0.89 18.52 -8.47
C LYS A 410 1.74 17.71 -7.47
N ASP A 411 2.54 16.76 -7.96
CA ASP A 411 3.32 15.84 -7.13
C ASP A 411 4.79 16.23 -7.17
N ALA A 412 5.37 16.36 -8.36
CA ALA A 412 6.81 16.63 -8.53
C ALA A 412 7.19 18.10 -8.30
N LYS A 413 6.23 19.03 -8.29
CA LYS A 413 6.40 20.49 -8.38
C LYS A 413 7.09 20.95 -9.66
N THR A 414 8.38 20.65 -9.79
CA THR A 414 9.21 20.95 -10.95
C THR A 414 9.83 19.67 -11.47
N GLU A 415 9.77 19.47 -12.78
CA GLU A 415 10.36 18.36 -13.51
C GLU A 415 11.32 18.93 -14.56
N VAL A 416 12.53 18.38 -14.68
CA VAL A 416 13.49 18.73 -15.73
C VAL A 416 14.01 17.45 -16.35
N VAL A 417 14.07 17.42 -17.67
CA VAL A 417 14.72 16.34 -18.40
C VAL A 417 16.13 16.77 -18.75
N LEU A 418 17.11 16.02 -18.27
CA LEU A 418 18.52 16.23 -18.59
C LEU A 418 18.97 15.17 -19.61
N GLN A 419 19.49 15.61 -20.74
CA GLN A 419 20.06 14.74 -21.78
C GLN A 419 21.57 14.55 -21.54
N ILE A 420 21.99 13.31 -21.30
CA ILE A 420 23.39 12.89 -21.18
C ILE A 420 23.66 11.77 -22.18
N GLY A 421 24.44 12.05 -23.24
CA GLY A 421 24.54 11.13 -24.37
C GLY A 421 23.16 10.87 -24.99
N SER A 422 22.75 9.61 -25.10
CA SER A 422 21.41 9.21 -25.54
C SER A 422 20.41 8.99 -24.39
N VAL A 423 20.80 9.25 -23.14
CA VAL A 423 19.94 9.11 -21.95
C VAL A 423 19.20 10.42 -21.65
N PHE A 424 17.89 10.34 -21.53
CA PHE A 424 16.97 11.39 -21.11
C PHE A 424 16.52 11.08 -19.67
N ALA A 425 17.25 11.62 -18.70
CA ALA A 425 16.98 11.40 -17.28
C ALA A 425 15.96 12.44 -16.78
N ILE A 426 14.84 11.96 -16.25
CA ILE A 426 13.82 12.80 -15.62
C ILE A 426 14.20 13.04 -14.17
N LEU A 427 14.41 14.31 -13.83
CA LEU A 427 14.77 14.78 -12.50
C LEU A 427 13.60 15.59 -11.92
N THR A 428 13.23 15.34 -10.67
CA THR A 428 12.06 15.98 -10.03
C THR A 428 12.46 16.73 -8.76
N GLU A 429 11.67 17.73 -8.34
CA GLU A 429 11.88 18.39 -7.04
C GLU A 429 11.34 17.55 -5.88
N GLN A 430 10.25 16.81 -6.11
CA GLN A 430 9.64 15.90 -5.13
C GLN A 430 9.36 14.52 -5.74
N ARG A 431 9.14 13.54 -4.86
CA ARG A 431 8.83 12.15 -5.26
C ARG A 431 7.55 12.12 -6.10
N LYS A 432 7.64 11.51 -7.29
CA LYS A 432 6.51 11.29 -8.19
C LYS A 432 6.68 9.95 -8.89
N PRO A 433 5.67 9.06 -8.85
CA PRO A 433 5.65 7.90 -9.71
C PRO A 433 5.21 8.27 -11.14
N TYR A 434 5.73 7.57 -12.14
CA TYR A 434 5.41 7.78 -13.57
C TYR A 434 4.56 6.61 -14.05
N HIS A 435 3.26 6.83 -14.24
CA HIS A 435 2.29 5.76 -14.52
C HIS A 435 1.58 5.93 -15.85
N LYS A 436 1.61 7.15 -16.41
CA LYS A 436 0.78 7.53 -17.55
C LYS A 436 1.64 8.00 -18.69
N GLU A 437 1.16 7.80 -19.91
CA GLU A 437 1.85 8.30 -21.11
C GLU A 437 2.07 9.82 -21.03
N LYS A 438 1.08 10.54 -20.47
CA LYS A 438 1.16 11.99 -20.27
C LYS A 438 2.32 12.43 -19.36
N ASP A 439 2.76 11.57 -18.43
CA ASP A 439 3.84 11.92 -17.51
C ASP A 439 5.18 12.09 -18.27
N PHE A 440 5.28 11.51 -19.46
CA PHE A 440 6.40 11.68 -20.39
C PHE A 440 6.12 12.75 -21.44
N THR A 441 4.94 12.75 -22.07
CA THR A 441 4.65 13.71 -23.15
C THR A 441 4.55 15.16 -22.67
N ASP A 442 4.15 15.38 -21.41
CA ASP A 442 4.19 16.71 -20.77
C ASP A 442 5.65 17.23 -20.60
N LEU A 443 6.65 16.37 -20.80
CA LEU A 443 8.08 16.67 -20.72
C LEU A 443 8.75 16.65 -22.09
N ASP A 444 7.99 16.80 -23.18
CA ASP A 444 8.49 16.73 -24.56
C ASP A 444 9.26 15.42 -24.86
N LEU A 445 8.87 14.31 -24.22
CA LEU A 445 9.39 12.97 -24.48
C LEU A 445 8.36 12.14 -25.25
N GLU A 446 8.84 11.22 -26.08
CA GLU A 446 8.01 10.32 -26.88
C GLU A 446 8.25 8.86 -26.47
N PRO A 447 7.65 8.37 -25.36
CA PRO A 447 7.97 7.05 -24.79
C PRO A 447 7.69 5.89 -25.75
N ARG A 448 6.74 6.06 -26.69
CA ARG A 448 6.43 5.07 -27.74
C ARG A 448 7.49 4.97 -28.85
N LYS A 449 8.40 5.94 -28.95
CA LYS A 449 9.47 5.98 -29.95
C LYS A 449 10.86 5.74 -29.38
N ALA A 450 11.01 5.85 -28.06
CA ALA A 450 12.25 5.54 -27.37
C ALA A 450 12.66 4.08 -27.59
N ASP A 451 13.96 3.80 -27.53
CA ASP A 451 14.45 2.43 -27.62
C ASP A 451 14.20 1.69 -26.29
N ILE A 452 14.58 2.32 -25.18
CA ILE A 452 14.38 1.78 -23.83
C ILE A 452 13.69 2.83 -22.94
N VAL A 453 12.71 2.37 -22.15
CA VAL A 453 12.06 3.18 -21.11
C VAL A 453 12.25 2.50 -19.75
N LEU A 454 12.89 3.20 -18.82
CA LEU A 454 13.18 2.74 -17.48
C LEU A 454 12.29 3.48 -16.48
N VAL A 455 11.49 2.75 -15.71
CA VAL A 455 10.53 3.31 -14.74
C VAL A 455 10.73 2.68 -13.37
N LYS A 456 10.69 3.48 -12.30
CA LYS A 456 10.71 3.01 -10.91
C LYS A 456 9.34 2.51 -10.47
N ILE A 457 9.01 1.28 -10.83
CA ILE A 457 7.76 0.61 -10.48
C ILE A 457 7.97 -0.91 -10.31
N GLY A 458 7.06 -1.59 -9.64
CA GLY A 458 7.12 -3.05 -9.50
C GLY A 458 6.45 -3.83 -10.63
N TYR A 459 5.33 -3.34 -11.15
CA TYR A 459 4.71 -3.87 -12.37
C TYR A 459 4.22 -2.71 -13.24
N LEU A 460 4.18 -2.91 -14.55
CA LEU A 460 3.72 -1.85 -15.44
C LEU A 460 2.22 -1.57 -15.22
N GLU A 461 1.92 -0.32 -14.87
CA GLU A 461 0.54 0.19 -14.86
C GLU A 461 -0.09 0.07 -16.26
N PRO A 462 -1.44 0.05 -16.38
CA PRO A 462 -2.12 -0.24 -17.64
C PRO A 462 -1.61 0.54 -18.86
N GLU A 463 -1.42 1.86 -18.74
CA GLU A 463 -0.94 2.69 -19.86
C GLU A 463 0.53 2.38 -20.22
N LEU A 464 1.39 2.08 -19.24
CA LEU A 464 2.77 1.71 -19.50
C LEU A 464 2.87 0.33 -20.16
N TYR A 465 2.05 -0.61 -19.69
CA TYR A 465 1.95 -1.95 -20.25
C TYR A 465 1.48 -1.90 -21.71
N ASP A 466 0.50 -1.04 -22.03
CA ASP A 466 0.00 -0.84 -23.40
C ASP A 466 1.02 -0.15 -24.32
N MET A 467 1.95 0.65 -23.75
CA MET A 467 3.06 1.25 -24.50
C MET A 467 4.18 0.23 -24.78
N ALA A 468 4.50 -0.62 -23.82
CA ALA A 468 5.58 -1.59 -23.92
C ALA A 468 5.33 -2.60 -25.04
N LYS A 469 6.35 -2.86 -25.87
CA LYS A 469 6.33 -3.96 -26.86
C LYS A 469 7.01 -5.23 -26.38
N ASP A 470 7.84 -5.08 -25.38
CA ASP A 470 8.44 -6.14 -24.57
C ASP A 470 8.93 -5.50 -23.26
N TRP A 471 9.10 -6.27 -22.20
CA TRP A 471 9.53 -5.71 -20.92
C TRP A 471 10.13 -6.74 -19.97
N MET A 472 10.92 -6.25 -19.01
CA MET A 472 11.47 -7.03 -17.91
C MET A 472 11.38 -6.29 -16.58
N LEU A 473 11.25 -7.06 -15.51
CA LEU A 473 11.33 -6.58 -14.14
C LEU A 473 12.78 -6.71 -13.63
N GLY A 474 13.45 -5.58 -13.46
CA GLY A 474 14.82 -5.52 -12.95
C GLY A 474 14.84 -5.63 -11.43
N LEU A 475 15.44 -6.70 -10.90
CA LEU A 475 15.60 -6.98 -9.46
C LEU A 475 16.69 -6.09 -8.84
N THR A 476 16.46 -4.79 -8.87
CA THR A 476 17.38 -3.75 -8.39
C THR A 476 17.38 -3.66 -6.86
N PRO A 477 18.49 -3.21 -6.25
CA PRO A 477 18.55 -2.98 -4.81
C PRO A 477 17.78 -1.70 -4.42
N GLY A 478 17.19 -1.71 -3.21
CA GLY A 478 16.55 -0.54 -2.62
C GLY A 478 15.65 -0.90 -1.44
N GLY A 479 14.90 0.09 -0.94
CA GLY A 479 14.03 -0.10 0.23
C GLY A 479 12.86 -1.06 -0.01
N VAL A 480 12.56 -1.39 -1.27
CA VAL A 480 11.48 -2.32 -1.66
C VAL A 480 12.01 -3.38 -2.61
N ASP A 481 13.21 -3.88 -2.32
CA ASP A 481 13.86 -4.93 -3.08
C ASP A 481 12.95 -6.16 -3.25
N GLN A 482 12.84 -6.64 -4.49
CA GLN A 482 12.04 -7.81 -4.83
C GLN A 482 12.75 -9.12 -4.47
N ASP A 483 14.07 -9.08 -4.34
CA ASP A 483 14.83 -10.16 -3.71
C ASP A 483 14.74 -10.01 -2.18
N LEU A 484 13.64 -10.50 -1.61
CA LEU A 484 13.36 -10.37 -0.18
C LEU A 484 14.48 -10.94 0.71
N ILE A 485 15.19 -11.96 0.25
CA ILE A 485 16.30 -12.57 1.01
C ILE A 485 17.44 -11.56 1.20
N ARG A 486 17.67 -10.70 0.20
CA ARG A 486 18.72 -9.67 0.22
C ARG A 486 18.44 -8.56 1.24
N LEU A 487 17.17 -8.29 1.58
CA LEU A 487 16.78 -7.29 2.58
C LEU A 487 17.16 -7.67 4.01
N GLY A 488 17.21 -8.98 4.29
CA GLY A 488 17.72 -9.50 5.56
C GLY A 488 16.79 -9.30 6.75
N HIS A 489 15.49 -9.57 6.60
CA HIS A 489 14.50 -9.61 7.69
C HIS A 489 14.97 -10.44 8.90
N LYS A 490 14.78 -9.89 10.11
CA LYS A 490 15.20 -10.45 11.39
C LYS A 490 14.06 -10.63 12.39
N GLU A 491 13.07 -9.75 12.35
CA GLU A 491 12.00 -9.66 13.33
C GLU A 491 10.75 -10.47 12.94
N ILE A 492 10.59 -10.83 11.67
CA ILE A 492 9.52 -11.73 11.23
C ILE A 492 9.56 -13.08 11.97
N ARG A 493 8.37 -13.66 12.21
CA ARG A 493 8.25 -15.00 12.79
C ARG A 493 8.73 -16.05 11.79
N ARG A 494 9.69 -16.88 12.17
CA ARG A 494 10.22 -17.98 11.35
C ARG A 494 9.79 -19.36 11.89
N PRO A 495 9.64 -20.39 11.02
CA PRO A 495 9.91 -20.38 9.58
C PRO A 495 8.86 -19.61 8.77
N MET A 496 9.28 -18.94 7.69
CA MET A 496 8.45 -18.12 6.81
C MET A 496 8.77 -18.39 5.34
N TRP A 497 7.79 -18.73 4.50
CA TRP A 497 8.01 -18.77 3.05
C TRP A 497 8.04 -17.33 2.49
N PRO A 498 8.99 -16.95 1.61
CA PRO A 498 10.01 -17.77 0.95
C PRO A 498 11.37 -17.81 1.66
N PHE A 499 11.53 -17.16 2.82
CA PHE A 499 12.78 -17.02 3.59
C PHE A 499 13.35 -18.35 4.10
N ASP A 500 12.47 -19.25 4.52
CA ASP A 500 12.76 -20.59 5.01
C ASP A 500 12.09 -21.60 4.06
N LYS A 501 12.91 -22.47 3.45
CA LYS A 501 12.43 -23.49 2.49
C LYS A 501 12.03 -24.81 3.15
N ALA A 502 12.50 -25.04 4.37
CA ALA A 502 12.22 -26.26 5.12
C ALA A 502 11.32 -25.93 6.32
N PHE A 503 10.21 -26.65 6.42
CA PHE A 503 9.30 -26.63 7.56
C PHE A 503 9.36 -28.00 8.24
N GLU A 504 9.87 -28.07 9.47
CA GLU A 504 9.97 -29.35 10.20
C GLU A 504 8.61 -30.01 10.42
N LYS A 505 7.58 -29.17 10.56
CA LYS A 505 6.17 -29.55 10.61
C LYS A 505 5.40 -28.58 9.75
N GLU A 506 4.33 -29.09 9.16
CA GLU A 506 3.37 -28.25 8.50
C GLU A 506 2.80 -27.20 9.48
N PRO A 507 2.63 -25.93 9.06
CA PRO A 507 2.07 -24.91 9.93
C PRO A 507 0.63 -25.25 10.34
N ASP A 508 0.27 -24.82 11.55
CA ASP A 508 -1.09 -24.96 12.06
C ASP A 508 -2.04 -23.97 11.36
N LEU A 509 -2.70 -24.48 10.32
CA LEU A 509 -3.72 -23.75 9.56
C LEU A 509 -5.13 -23.84 10.16
N SER A 510 -5.28 -24.31 11.41
CA SER A 510 -6.59 -24.35 12.07
C SER A 510 -7.10 -22.95 12.41
N ALA A 511 -8.42 -22.78 12.35
CA ALA A 511 -9.07 -21.51 12.64
C ALA A 511 -8.97 -21.16 14.13
N ARG A 512 -8.38 -19.99 14.43
CA ARG A 512 -8.38 -19.42 15.78
C ARG A 512 -9.58 -18.49 15.90
N ILE A 513 -10.55 -18.87 16.73
CA ILE A 513 -11.71 -18.01 16.99
C ILE A 513 -11.30 -16.90 17.94
N ILE A 514 -11.23 -15.67 17.42
CA ILE A 514 -10.83 -14.49 18.17
C ILE A 514 -12.00 -14.02 19.04
N ALA A 515 -11.70 -13.73 20.31
CA ALA A 515 -12.67 -13.18 21.27
C ALA A 515 -13.33 -11.90 20.74
N MET A 516 -14.55 -11.62 21.18
CA MET A 516 -15.24 -10.38 20.80
C MET A 516 -14.46 -9.17 21.31
N SER A 517 -14.52 -8.03 20.62
CA SER A 517 -13.68 -6.87 20.95
C SER A 517 -13.99 -6.22 22.31
N ASN A 518 -15.09 -6.64 22.95
CA ASN A 518 -15.54 -6.22 24.27
C ASN A 518 -15.28 -7.27 25.36
N GLU A 519 -14.62 -8.37 25.01
CA GLU A 519 -14.17 -9.42 25.91
C GLU A 519 -12.64 -9.38 26.03
N PRO A 520 -12.02 -9.96 27.07
CA PRO A 520 -10.57 -10.10 27.14
C PRO A 520 -10.02 -10.95 25.99
N LEU A 521 -8.86 -10.58 25.46
CA LEU A 521 -8.12 -11.40 24.51
C LEU A 521 -7.40 -12.54 25.26
N GLU A 522 -8.01 -13.73 25.29
CA GLU A 522 -7.48 -14.90 26.01
C GLU A 522 -6.73 -15.88 25.10
N GLY A 523 -5.77 -16.63 25.64
CA GLY A 523 -5.00 -17.64 24.90
C GLY A 523 -3.74 -17.10 24.20
N PRO A 524 -2.86 -18.00 23.74
CA PRO A 524 -1.61 -17.62 23.08
C PRO A 524 -1.88 -16.96 21.71
N ASP A 525 -0.89 -16.22 21.22
CA ASP A 525 -0.91 -15.69 19.85
C ASP A 525 -0.82 -16.80 18.81
N GLU A 526 0.03 -17.79 19.09
CA GLU A 526 0.21 -19.04 18.33
C GLU A 526 0.48 -20.21 19.26
#